data_AF-A0A7X6SG02-F1
#
_entry.id   AF-A0A7X6SG02-F1
#
_cell.length_a   1.000
_cell.length_b   1.000
_cell.length_c   1.000
_cell.angle_alpha   90.00
_cell.angle_beta   90.00
_cell.angle_gamma   90.00
#
_symmetry.space_group_name_H-M   'P 1'
#
loop_
_entity.id
_entity.type
_entity.pdbx_description
1 polymer ?
#
loop_
_entity_poly.entity_id
_entity_poly.type
_entity_poly.pdbx_seq_one_letter_code
_entity_poly.pdbx_strand_id
1 'polypeptide(L)' 'MDDKTPIPTVDLTNAPLPTEKTLRHRKSLIGQAGSFVIFNLRMLRLITKGKH' A
#
# COMPACT_ATOMS: atom_id res chain seq x y z
N MET A 1 26.44 20.59 -12.79
CA MET A 1 26.41 19.83 -11.52
C MET A 1 25.39 18.74 -11.71
N ASP A 2 25.84 17.63 -12.27
CA ASP A 2 25.00 16.49 -12.65
C ASP A 2 24.73 15.64 -11.40
N ASP A 3 23.52 15.72 -10.87
CA ASP A 3 23.04 14.86 -9.79
C ASP A 3 22.76 13.47 -10.35
N LYS A 4 23.83 12.70 -10.56
CA LYS A 4 23.77 11.29 -10.96
C LYS A 4 23.63 10.41 -9.73
N THR A 5 22.66 10.70 -8.86
CA THR A 5 22.28 9.75 -7.81
C THR A 5 21.78 8.48 -8.51
N PRO A 6 22.46 7.31 -8.36
CA PRO A 6 22.00 6.09 -8.99
C PRO A 6 20.67 5.73 -8.35
N ILE A 7 19.59 5.76 -9.12
CA ILE A 7 18.33 5.14 -8.72
C ILE A 7 18.64 3.67 -8.47
N PRO A 8 18.47 3.14 -7.25
CA PRO A 8 18.76 1.75 -6.97
C PRO A 8 17.84 0.88 -7.84
N THR A 9 18.43 0.23 -8.85
CA THR A 9 17.72 -0.70 -9.72
C THR A 9 17.49 -1.98 -8.95
N VAL A 10 16.27 -2.16 -8.45
CA VAL A 10 15.84 -3.43 -7.85
C VAL A 10 15.84 -4.49 -8.95
N ASP A 11 16.59 -5.58 -8.75
CA ASP A 11 16.52 -6.74 -9.61
C ASP A 11 15.17 -7.45 -9.41
N LEU A 12 14.34 -7.42 -10.46
CA LEU A 12 13.00 -8.01 -10.47
C LEU A 12 12.97 -9.40 -11.12
N THR A 13 14.11 -9.96 -11.52
CA THR A 13 14.19 -11.21 -12.29
C THR A 13 13.55 -12.39 -11.55
N ASN A 14 13.60 -12.40 -10.22
CA ASN A 14 13.02 -13.45 -9.39
C ASN A 14 11.71 -13.03 -8.69
N ALA A 15 11.15 -11.87 -9.05
CA ALA A 15 9.90 -11.43 -8.47
C ALA A 15 8.74 -12.34 -8.93
N PRO A 16 7.92 -12.88 -8.01
CA PRO A 16 6.80 -13.69 -8.40
C PRO A 16 5.82 -12.86 -9.23
N LEU A 17 5.46 -13.36 -10.42
CA LEU A 17 4.45 -12.72 -11.26
C LEU A 17 3.13 -12.63 -10.48
N PRO A 18 2.44 -11.47 -10.51
CA PRO A 18 1.16 -11.33 -9.84
C PRO A 18 0.16 -12.31 -10.47
N THR A 19 -0.45 -13.14 -9.63
CA THR A 19 -1.55 -14.01 -10.08
C THR A 19 -2.78 -13.17 -10.45
N GLU A 20 -3.66 -13.72 -11.28
CA GLU A 20 -4.88 -13.01 -11.66
C GLU A 20 -5.76 -12.62 -10.46
N LYS A 21 -5.74 -13.43 -9.39
CA LYS A 21 -6.43 -13.13 -8.13
C LYS A 21 -5.90 -11.82 -7.53
N THR A 22 -4.58 -11.65 -7.50
CA THR A 22 -3.92 -10.43 -7.00
C THR A 22 -4.28 -9.22 -7.89
N LEU A 23 -4.30 -9.39 -9.20
CA LEU A 23 -4.68 -8.31 -10.14
C LEU A 23 -6.15 -7.89 -9.98
N ARG A 24 -7.07 -8.85 -9.87
CA ARG A 24 -8.50 -8.58 -9.64
C ARG A 24 -8.73 -7.86 -8.32
N HIS A 25 -8.03 -8.26 -7.26
CA HIS A 25 -8.13 -7.59 -5.96
C HIS A 25 -7.63 -6.14 -6.02
N ARG A 26 -6.51 -5.89 -6.72
CA ARG A 26 -5.99 -4.52 -6.92
C ARG A 26 -6.93 -3.62 -7.70
N LYS A 27 -7.69 -4.17 -8.66
CA LYS A 27 -8.69 -3.43 -9.44
C LYS A 27 -10.01 -3.20 -8.70
N SER A 28 -10.24 -3.86 -7.55
CA SER A 28 -11.50 -3.75 -6.82
C SER A 28 -11.57 -2.45 -6.02
N LEU A 29 -12.44 -1.52 -6.45
CA LEU A 29 -12.72 -0.29 -5.70
C LEU A 29 -13.34 -0.57 -4.33
N ILE A 30 -14.11 -1.65 -4.19
CA ILE A 30 -14.70 -2.08 -2.91
C ILE A 30 -13.60 -2.47 -1.92
N GLY A 31 -12.58 -3.23 -2.37
CA GLY A 31 -11.43 -3.60 -1.55
C GLY A 31 -10.60 -2.39 -1.12
N GLN A 32 -10.43 -1.41 -2.01
CA GLN A 32 -9.75 -0.15 -1.71
C GLN A 32 -10.53 0.70 -0.70
N ALA A 33 -11.85 0.85 -0.90
CA ALA A 33 -12.73 1.60 0.00
C ALA A 33 -12.78 0.97 1.41
N GLY A 34 -12.87 -0.36 1.50
CA GLY A 34 -12.82 -1.07 2.77
C GLY A 34 -11.51 -0.83 3.53
N SER A 35 -10.36 -0.91 2.82
CA SER A 35 -9.05 -0.62 3.41
C SER A 35 -8.96 0.82 3.92
N PHE A 36 -9.46 1.79 3.14
CA PHE A 36 -9.53 3.20 3.54
C PHE A 36 -10.34 3.38 4.83
N VAL A 37 -11.56 2.82 4.90
CA VAL A 37 -12.42 2.94 6.08
C VAL A 37 -11.76 2.31 7.32
N ILE A 38 -11.20 1.11 7.19
CA ILE A 38 -10.53 0.42 8.31
C ILE A 38 -9.36 1.24 8.86
N PHE A 39 -8.51 1.81 7.99
CA PHE A 39 -7.40 2.64 8.42
C PHE A 39 -7.86 3.90 9.15
N ASN A 40 -8.85 4.59 8.62
CA ASN A 40 -9.41 5.79 9.24
C ASN A 40 -10.05 5.49 10.60
N LEU A 41 -10.78 4.38 10.73
CA LEU A 41 -11.35 3.95 12.01
C LEU A 41 -10.26 3.60 13.04
N ARG A 42 -9.16 2.96 12.60
CA ARG A 42 -8.01 2.68 13.48
C ARG A 42 -7.35 3.97 13.96
N MET A 43 -7.13 4.93 13.08
CA MET A 43 -6.61 6.25 13.44
C MET A 43 -7.53 6.97 14.41
N LEU A 44 -8.83 7.01 14.13
CA LEU A 44 -9.82 7.62 15.02
C LEU A 44 -9.79 6.95 16.41
N ARG A 45 -9.68 5.62 16.46
CA ARG A 45 -9.56 4.88 17.73
C ARG A 45 -8.28 5.20 18.49
N LEU A 46 -7.14 5.39 17.80
CA LEU A 46 -5.90 5.82 18.44
C LEU A 46 -6.04 7.23 19.02
N ILE A 47 -6.64 8.15 18.26
CA ILE A 47 -6.87 9.54 18.68
C ILE A 47 -7.82 9.63 19.88
N THR A 48 -8.92 8.87 19.88
CA THR A 48 -9.89 8.89 20.98
C THR A 48 -9.38 8.18 22.22
N LYS A 49 -8.63 7.07 22.05
CA LYS A 49 -8.06 6.31 23.18
C LYS A 49 -6.85 7.00 23.82
N GLY A 50 -6.10 7.81 23.08
CA GLY A 50 -4.98 8.59 23.61
C GLY A 50 -5.38 9.85 24.39
N LYS A 51 -6.68 10.10 24.57
CA LYS A 51 -7.22 11.29 25.26
C LYS A 51 -7.53 11.07 26.75
N HIS A 52 -7.05 9.98 27.34
CA HIS A 52 -7.20 9.67 28.76
C HIS A 52 -5.87 9.21 29.36
#